data_AF-A0A2D7CR00-F1
#
_entry.id   AF-A0A2D7CR00-F1
#
_cell.length_a   1.000
_cell.length_b   1.000
_cell.length_c   1.000
_cell.angle_alpha   90.00
_cell.angle_beta   90.00
_cell.angle_gamma   90.00
#
_symmetry.space_group_name_H-M   'P 1'
#
loop_
_entity.id
_entity.type
_entity.pdbx_description
1 polymer ?
#
loop_
_entity_poly.entity_id
_entity_poly.type
_entity_poly.pdbx_seq_one_letter_code
_entity_poly.pdbx_strand_id
1 'polypeptide(L)'
;MILENPKKYRILSFARSKNSQKKYDAILEHKETKKLRRISFGDIHYPQYEDKVPLQLYKDRNHYDIARRKSYRARHWRDPANKYSSGWFSWYYLW
;
A
#
# COMPACT_ATOMS: atom_id res chain seq x y z
N MET A 1 5.38 -9.01 -3.92
CA MET A 1 5.09 -10.14 -3.00
C MET A 1 3.58 -10.31 -2.91
N ILE A 2 3.11 -11.54 -3.12
CA ILE A 2 1.69 -11.93 -2.95
C ILE A 2 1.65 -12.91 -1.78
N LEU A 3 0.70 -12.73 -0.87
CA LEU A 3 0.46 -13.68 0.22
C LEU A 3 -0.51 -14.75 -0.27
N GLU A 4 -0.15 -16.02 -0.14
CA GLU A 4 -1.02 -17.15 -0.54
C GLU A 4 -2.32 -17.21 0.27
N ASN A 5 -2.26 -16.82 1.55
CA ASN A 5 -3.40 -16.89 2.47
C ASN A 5 -3.59 -15.57 3.25
N PRO A 6 -4.04 -14.48 2.60
CA PRO A 6 -4.10 -13.16 3.22
C PRO A 6 -5.09 -13.09 4.40
N LYS A 7 -6.08 -14.00 4.46
CA LYS A 7 -7.04 -14.08 5.59
C LYS A 7 -6.39 -14.44 6.93
N LYS A 8 -5.23 -15.13 6.89
CA LYS A 8 -4.45 -15.47 8.09
C LYS A 8 -3.68 -14.28 8.66
N TYR A 9 -3.65 -13.15 7.94
CA TYR A 9 -2.93 -11.96 8.35
C TYR A 9 -3.89 -10.83 8.74
N ARG A 10 -3.43 -9.96 9.63
CA ARG A 10 -4.06 -8.66 9.93
C ARG A 10 -3.04 -7.55 9.78
N ILE A 11 -3.50 -6.36 9.41
CA ILE A 11 -2.67 -5.14 9.44
C ILE A 11 -2.46 -4.79 10.91
N LEU A 12 -1.20 -4.73 11.33
CA LEU A 12 -0.82 -4.34 12.68
C LEU A 12 -0.52 -2.83 12.74
N SER A 13 0.29 -2.34 11.81
CA SER A 13 0.68 -0.93 11.75
C SER A 13 1.25 -0.56 10.38
N PHE A 14 1.55 0.72 10.22
CA PHE A 14 2.33 1.24 9.09
C PHE A 14 3.61 1.87 9.61
N ALA A 15 4.64 1.91 8.76
CA ALA A 15 5.89 2.59 9.02
C ALA A 15 6.40 3.27 7.74
N ARG A 16 7.31 4.24 7.87
CA ARG A 16 8.12 4.67 6.72
C ARG A 16 8.88 3.45 6.18
N SER A 17 8.91 3.32 4.86
CA SER A 17 9.58 2.19 4.21
C SER A 17 11.08 2.18 4.50
N LYS A 18 11.64 0.99 4.76
CA LYS A 18 13.10 0.79 4.78
C LYS A 18 13.71 0.74 3.38
N ASN A 19 12.90 0.41 2.37
CA ASN A 19 13.32 0.50 0.98
C ASN A 19 13.25 1.96 0.53
N SER A 20 14.38 2.53 0.12
CA SER A 20 14.54 3.93 -0.29
C SER A 20 13.68 4.32 -1.50
N GLN A 21 13.26 3.34 -2.32
CA GLN A 21 12.40 3.57 -3.48
C GLN A 21 10.90 3.52 -3.14
N LYS A 22 10.54 3.13 -1.92
CA LYS A 22 9.14 3.00 -1.49
C LYS A 22 8.79 4.01 -0.40
N LYS A 23 7.51 4.36 -0.31
CA LYS A 23 6.99 5.32 0.68
C LYS A 23 6.79 4.65 2.04
N TYR A 24 5.98 3.59 2.06
CA TYR A 24 5.51 2.97 3.29
C TYR A 24 5.78 1.48 3.32
N ASP A 25 5.87 0.96 4.54
CA ASP A 25 5.78 -0.44 4.86
C ASP A 25 4.48 -0.70 5.62
N ALA A 26 3.64 -1.61 5.11
CA ALA A 26 2.58 -2.21 5.89
C ALA A 26 3.14 -3.38 6.71
N ILE A 27 2.91 -3.35 8.02
CA ILE A 27 3.32 -4.41 8.94
C ILE A 27 2.12 -5.32 9.15
N LEU A 28 2.26 -6.56 8.71
CA LEU A 28 1.25 -7.59 8.81
C LEU A 28 1.66 -8.61 9.85
N GLU A 29 0.71 -9.06 10.66
CA GLU A 29 0.92 -10.13 11.62
C GLU A 29 0.10 -11.36 11.22
N HIS A 30 0.75 -12.53 11.20
CA HIS A 30 0.04 -13.80 11.10
C HIS A 30 -0.72 -14.07 12.41
N LYS A 31 -2.04 -14.26 12.33
CA LYS A 31 -2.94 -14.33 13.49
C LYS A 31 -2.58 -15.43 14.49
N GLU A 32 -2.17 -16.60 13.99
CA GLU A 32 -1.78 -17.77 14.80
C GLU A 32 -0.31 -17.70 15.25
N THR A 33 0.64 -17.75 14.30
CA THR A 33 2.08 -17.82 14.61
C THR A 33 2.71 -16.53 15.12
N LYS A 34 1.98 -15.40 15.10
CA LYS A 34 2.46 -14.04 15.43
C LYS A 34 3.65 -13.55 14.61
N LYS A 35 4.02 -14.27 13.55
CA LYS A 35 5.12 -13.87 12.65
C LYS A 35 4.74 -12.59 11.92
N LEU A 36 5.69 -11.65 11.88
CA LEU A 36 5.54 -10.38 11.19
C LEU A 36 6.00 -10.48 9.73
N ARG A 37 5.28 -9.80 8.85
CA ARG A 37 5.62 -9.60 7.44
C ARG A 37 5.57 -8.12 7.13
N ARG A 38 6.50 -7.67 6.29
CA ARG A 38 6.63 -6.27 5.89
C ARG A 38 6.38 -6.19 4.39
N ILE A 39 5.43 -5.36 3.99
CA ILE A 39 5.08 -5.17 2.58
C ILE A 39 5.29 -3.70 2.23
N SER A 40 6.35 -3.42 1.46
CA SER A 40 6.64 -2.06 0.99
C SER A 40 5.72 -1.68 -0.17
N PHE A 41 5.19 -0.46 -0.17
CA PHE A 41 4.27 0.05 -1.19
C PHE A 41 4.37 1.57 -1.39
N GLY A 42 3.82 2.05 -2.51
CA GLY A 42 3.93 3.43 -2.96
C GLY A 42 5.34 3.77 -3.44
N ASP A 43 5.49 4.33 -4.63
CA ASP A 43 6.81 4.71 -5.14
C ASP A 43 7.20 6.10 -4.63
N ILE A 44 8.43 6.28 -4.13
CA ILE A 44 8.85 7.58 -3.60
C ILE A 44 8.94 8.63 -4.70
N HIS A 45 9.18 8.27 -5.96
CA HIS A 45 9.42 9.25 -7.02
C HIS A 45 8.13 9.86 -7.57
N TYR A 46 6.99 9.21 -7.36
CA TYR A 46 5.71 9.64 -7.92
C TYR A 46 4.78 10.27 -6.87
N PRO A 47 3.99 11.29 -7.25
CA PRO A 47 2.88 11.77 -6.44
C PRO A 47 1.71 10.77 -6.48
N GLN A 48 0.75 10.94 -5.58
CA GLN A 48 -0.40 10.06 -5.42
C GLN A 48 -1.72 10.85 -5.43
N TYR A 49 -2.85 10.16 -5.57
CA TYR A 49 -4.15 10.81 -5.50
C TYR A 49 -4.39 11.42 -4.12
N GLU A 50 -4.32 10.58 -3.09
CA GLU A 50 -4.54 10.98 -1.70
C GLU A 50 -3.85 9.98 -0.78
N ASP A 51 -3.00 10.46 0.11
CA ASP A 51 -2.36 9.66 1.15
C ASP A 51 -3.32 9.40 2.32
N LYS A 52 -3.92 8.22 2.31
CA LYS A 52 -4.84 7.70 3.35
C LYS A 52 -4.13 6.84 4.38
N VAL A 53 -2.80 6.70 4.30
CA VAL A 53 -2.05 5.97 5.33
C VAL A 53 -2.15 6.79 6.62
N PRO A 54 -2.45 6.18 7.78
CA PRO A 54 -2.62 6.92 9.04
C PRO A 54 -1.44 7.83 9.43
N LEU A 55 -0.23 7.51 8.95
CA LEU A 55 0.97 8.30 9.19
C LEU A 55 1.05 9.59 8.37
N GLN A 56 0.42 9.64 7.18
CA GLN A 56 0.36 10.80 6.28
C GLN A 56 1.70 11.50 5.99
N LEU A 57 2.81 10.75 5.99
CA LEU A 57 4.17 11.24 5.77
C LEU A 57 4.42 11.84 4.39
N TYR A 58 3.55 11.55 3.40
CA TYR A 58 3.71 12.03 2.02
C TYR A 58 2.50 12.84 1.54
N LYS A 59 1.63 13.33 2.44
CA LYS A 59 0.41 14.07 2.10
C LYS A 59 0.65 15.33 1.25
N ASP A 60 1.84 15.91 1.35
CA ASP A 60 2.33 17.03 0.53
C ASP A 60 2.41 16.68 -0.97
N ARG A 61 2.42 15.39 -1.30
CA ARG A 61 2.48 14.88 -2.68
C ARG A 61 1.12 14.43 -3.22
N ASN A 62 0.04 14.72 -2.49
CA ASN A 62 -1.32 14.47 -2.95
C ASN A 62 -1.68 15.44 -4.08
N HIS A 63 -2.16 14.93 -5.20
CA HIS A 63 -2.60 15.75 -6.33
C HIS A 63 -4.12 15.86 -6.47
N TYR A 64 -4.90 14.97 -5.85
CA TYR A 64 -6.38 14.91 -5.90
C TYR A 64 -7.03 14.86 -7.30
N ASP A 65 -6.24 14.80 -8.38
CA ASP A 65 -6.70 14.57 -9.75
C ASP A 65 -7.42 13.21 -9.92
N ILE A 66 -8.73 13.30 -10.14
CA ILE A 66 -9.64 12.16 -10.35
C ILE A 66 -9.33 11.42 -11.65
N ALA A 67 -8.92 12.12 -12.72
CA ALA A 67 -8.59 11.49 -14.00
C ALA A 67 -7.33 10.62 -13.85
N ARG A 68 -6.29 11.11 -13.17
CA ARG A 68 -5.09 10.32 -12.84
C ARG A 68 -5.43 9.08 -12.02
N ARG A 69 -6.35 9.22 -11.05
CA ARG A 69 -6.84 8.09 -10.25
C ARG A 69 -7.56 7.04 -11.10
N LYS A 70 -8.47 7.47 -11.98
CA LYS A 70 -9.18 6.57 -12.91
C LYS A 70 -8.20 5.84 -13.83
N SER A 71 -7.23 6.54 -14.41
CA SER A 71 -6.21 5.95 -15.27
C SER A 71 -5.27 5.00 -14.53
N TYR A 72 -4.91 5.30 -13.29
CA TYR A 72 -4.18 4.35 -12.44
C TYR A 72 -5.01 3.08 -12.22
N ARG A 73 -6.27 3.22 -11.81
CA ARG A 73 -7.16 2.11 -11.52
C ARG A 73 -7.46 1.23 -12.74
N ALA A 74 -7.59 1.83 -13.92
CA ALA A 74 -7.78 1.08 -15.17
C ALA A 74 -6.55 0.20 -15.48
N ARG A 75 -5.33 0.73 -15.32
CA ARG A 75 -4.08 -0.02 -15.55
C ARG A 75 -3.85 -1.11 -14.50
N HIS A 76 -4.20 -0.82 -13.25
CA HIS A 76 -3.94 -1.67 -12.09
C HIS A 76 -5.16 -2.50 -11.65
N TRP A 77 -6.12 -2.74 -12.55
CA TRP A 77 -7.44 -3.31 -12.20
C TRP A 77 -7.39 -4.67 -11.47
N ARG A 78 -6.28 -5.41 -11.59
CA ARG A 78 -6.05 -6.69 -10.89
C ARG A 78 -5.52 -6.55 -9.46
N ASP A 79 -4.94 -5.41 -9.11
CA ASP A 79 -4.31 -5.20 -7.80
C ASP A 79 -5.27 -5.40 -6.60
N PRO A 80 -6.55 -5.01 -6.67
CA PRO A 80 -7.53 -5.27 -5.61
C PRO A 80 -7.75 -6.76 -5.30
N ALA A 81 -7.54 -7.66 -6.27
CA ALA A 81 -7.70 -9.10 -6.07
C ALA A 81 -6.58 -9.69 -5.21
N ASN A 82 -5.38 -9.10 -5.26
CA ASN A 82 -4.20 -9.59 -4.56
C ASN A 82 -4.07 -8.96 -3.17
N LYS A 83 -4.98 -9.31 -2.24
CA LYS A 83 -5.06 -8.72 -0.90
C LYS A 83 -3.71 -8.69 -0.18
N TYR A 84 -3.36 -7.52 0.36
CA TYR A 84 -2.09 -7.22 1.04
C TYR A 84 -0.82 -7.31 0.18
N SER A 85 -0.94 -7.34 -1.14
CA SER A 85 0.19 -7.06 -2.02
C SER A 85 0.55 -5.56 -2.03
N SER A 86 1.73 -5.22 -2.54
CA SER A 86 2.14 -3.81 -2.71
C SER A 86 1.16 -3.01 -3.58
N GLY A 87 0.59 -3.63 -4.62
CA GLY A 87 -0.42 -3.04 -5.48
C GLY A 87 -1.73 -2.80 -4.74
N TRP A 88 -2.17 -3.78 -3.95
CA TRP A 88 -3.37 -3.65 -3.11
C TRP A 88 -3.25 -2.47 -2.13
N PHE A 89 -2.14 -2.36 -1.39
CA PHE A 89 -1.95 -1.22 -0.50
C PHE A 89 -1.92 0.12 -1.25
N SER A 90 -1.23 0.19 -2.39
CA SER A 90 -1.21 1.40 -3.23
C SER A 90 -2.62 1.77 -3.71
N TRP A 91 -3.41 0.79 -4.15
CA TRP A 91 -4.79 0.98 -4.62
C TRP A 91 -5.71 1.57 -3.55
N TYR A 92 -5.64 1.07 -2.31
CA TYR A 92 -6.58 1.48 -1.26
C TYR A 92 -6.10 2.69 -0.45
N TYR A 93 -4.79 2.87 -0.30
CA TYR A 93 -4.22 3.91 0.57
C TYR A 93 -3.64 5.11 -0.18
N LEU A 94 -3.33 4.98 -1.48
CA LEU A 94 -2.71 6.06 -2.25
C LEU A 94 -3.52 6.44 -3.52
N TRP A 95 -4.38 5.55 -4.02
CA TRP A 95 -5.06 5.68 -5.31
C TRP A 95 -6.56 5.30 -5.33
#